data_AF-A0A523NLS0-F1
#
_entry.id   AF-A0A523NLS0-F1
#
_cell.length_a   1.000
_cell.length_b   1.000
_cell.length_c   1.000
_cell.angle_alpha   90.00
_cell.angle_beta   90.00
_cell.angle_gamma   90.00
#
_symmetry.space_group_name_H-M   'P 1'
#
loop_
_entity.id
_entity.type
_entity.pdbx_description
1 polymer ?
#
loop_
_entity_poly.entity_id
_entity_poly.type
_entity_poly.pdbx_seq_one_letter_code
_entity_poly.pdbx_strand_id
1 'polypeptide(L)'
;MGEDYTAHEKEIELSDRIDHPYADENHVEWTVEAWERVKHAPEFVRPGIRKLMVQRAVKREFKYITSDFLTEIRNESMMLVSKRVKQFGFEELSMGAFEVA
;
A
#
# COMPACT_ATOMS: atom_id res chain seq x y z
N MET A 1 22.89 -4.92 -2.38
CA MET A 1 22.40 -5.11 -1.01
C MET A 1 20.95 -5.52 -1.19
N GLY A 2 20.65 -6.81 -1.08
CA GLY A 2 19.32 -7.34 -1.39
C GLY A 2 18.36 -6.91 -0.29
N GLU A 3 17.44 -6.01 -0.62
CA GLU A 3 16.28 -5.76 0.24
C GLU A 3 15.50 -7.07 0.35
N ASP A 4 15.15 -7.44 1.58
CA ASP A 4 14.50 -8.72 1.90
C ASP A 4 13.06 -8.69 1.36
N TYR A 5 12.86 -9.08 0.10
CA TYR A 5 11.54 -9.13 -0.59
C TYR A 5 10.55 -10.14 0.05
N THR A 6 10.87 -10.71 1.21
CA THR A 6 10.09 -11.76 1.90
C THR A 6 9.22 -11.23 3.04
N ALA A 7 9.15 -9.91 3.24
CA ALA A 7 8.38 -9.30 4.33
C ALA A 7 6.89 -9.70 4.31
N HIS A 8 6.33 -10.09 3.15
CA HIS A 8 4.94 -10.55 2.99
C HIS A 8 4.75 -12.04 3.27
N GLU A 9 5.84 -12.77 3.52
CA GLU A 9 5.87 -14.22 3.77
C GLU A 9 6.08 -14.54 5.26
N LYS A 10 6.52 -13.57 6.07
CA LYS A 10 6.69 -13.77 7.51
C LYS A 10 5.34 -13.88 8.20
N GLU A 11 5.16 -14.98 8.93
CA GLU A 11 4.00 -15.19 9.78
C GLU A 11 3.92 -14.06 10.82
N ILE A 12 2.75 -13.41 10.92
CA ILE A 12 2.52 -12.32 11.86
C ILE A 12 1.78 -12.87 13.10
N GLU A 13 2.18 -12.44 14.28
CA GLU A 13 1.51 -12.79 15.54
C GLU A 13 0.04 -12.33 15.49
N LEU A 14 -0.87 -13.06 16.16
CA LEU A 14 -2.30 -12.71 16.20
C LEU A 14 -2.55 -11.30 16.78
N SER A 15 -1.71 -10.86 17.72
CA SER A 15 -1.76 -9.51 18.32
C SER A 15 -1.51 -8.39 17.32
N ASP A 16 -0.83 -8.70 16.23
CA ASP A 16 -0.33 -7.73 15.26
C ASP A 16 -1.20 -7.69 14.00
N ARG A 17 -2.37 -8.35 14.02
CA ARG A 17 -3.33 -8.40 12.92
C ARG A 17 -4.50 -7.44 13.16
N ILE A 18 -5.02 -6.90 12.07
CA ILE A 18 -6.28 -6.14 12.08
C ILE A 18 -7.40 -7.02 11.52
N ASP A 19 -8.48 -7.13 12.29
CA ASP A 19 -9.74 -7.70 11.83
C ASP A 19 -10.39 -6.74 10.82
N HIS A 20 -10.50 -7.18 9.56
CA HIS A 20 -11.03 -6.36 8.48
C HIS A 20 -11.82 -7.21 7.49
N PRO A 21 -13.16 -7.03 7.40
CA PRO A 21 -14.03 -7.99 6.72
C PRO A 21 -13.65 -8.23 5.27
N TYR A 22 -13.33 -7.17 4.52
CA TYR A 22 -12.93 -7.31 3.11
C TYR A 22 -11.56 -8.01 2.95
N ALA A 23 -10.66 -7.88 3.93
CA ALA A 23 -9.37 -8.55 3.87
C ALA A 23 -9.56 -10.06 4.16
N ASP A 24 -10.38 -10.38 5.17
CA ASP A 24 -10.71 -11.75 5.57
C ASP A 24 -11.44 -12.52 4.46
N GLU A 25 -12.43 -11.90 3.81
CA GLU A 25 -13.13 -12.45 2.64
C GLU A 25 -12.17 -12.81 1.49
N ASN A 26 -11.03 -12.14 1.42
CA ASN A 26 -10.01 -12.34 0.40
C ASN A 26 -8.80 -13.14 0.91
N HIS A 27 -8.85 -13.70 2.12
CA HIS A 27 -7.79 -14.49 2.74
C HIS A 27 -6.46 -13.72 2.89
N VAL A 28 -6.56 -12.40 3.13
CA VAL A 28 -5.42 -11.49 3.33
C VAL A 28 -5.56 -10.80 4.68
N GLU A 29 -4.45 -10.59 5.37
CA GLU A 29 -4.42 -10.01 6.70
C GLU A 29 -3.58 -8.73 6.73
N TRP A 30 -4.04 -7.71 7.45
CA TRP A 30 -3.31 -6.46 7.65
C TRP A 30 -2.48 -6.53 8.91
N THR A 31 -1.25 -6.01 8.86
CA THR A 31 -0.54 -5.70 10.09
C THR A 31 -1.08 -4.42 10.73
N VAL A 32 -1.06 -4.35 12.06
CA VAL A 32 -1.39 -3.13 12.82
C VAL A 32 -0.54 -1.96 12.33
N GLU A 33 0.76 -2.18 12.12
CA GLU A 33 1.68 -1.16 11.62
C GLU A 33 1.26 -0.60 10.25
N ALA A 34 0.95 -1.48 9.28
CA ALA A 34 0.51 -1.07 7.95
C ALA A 34 -0.80 -0.28 8.03
N TRP A 35 -1.72 -0.71 8.89
CA TRP A 35 -3.00 -0.06 9.09
C TRP A 35 -2.88 1.35 9.68
N GLU A 36 -2.04 1.52 10.72
CA GLU A 36 -1.74 2.84 11.28
C GLU A 36 -1.12 3.76 10.23
N ARG A 37 -0.22 3.24 9.39
CA ARG A 37 0.40 4.02 8.33
C ARG A 37 -0.62 4.60 7.34
N VAL A 38 -1.67 3.87 7.01
CA VAL A 38 -2.76 4.36 6.15
C VAL A 38 -3.52 5.53 6.77
N LYS A 39 -3.57 5.64 8.11
CA LYS A 39 -4.25 6.78 8.77
C LYS A 39 -3.55 8.11 8.52
N HIS A 40 -2.26 8.12 8.18
CA HIS A 40 -1.54 9.34 7.80
C HIS A 40 -1.91 9.86 6.41
N ALA A 41 -2.59 9.06 5.58
CA ALA A 41 -3.14 9.55 4.33
C ALA A 41 -4.40 10.41 4.57
N PRO A 42 -4.73 11.35 3.66
CA PRO A 42 -5.98 12.12 3.74
C PRO A 42 -7.21 11.22 3.81
N GLU A 43 -8.22 11.62 4.57
CA GLU A 43 -9.35 10.74 4.92
C GLU A 43 -10.08 10.16 3.70
N PHE A 44 -10.30 10.99 2.68
CA PHE A 44 -11.00 10.59 1.45
C PHE A 44 -10.25 9.51 0.63
N VAL A 45 -8.92 9.39 0.79
CA VAL A 45 -8.12 8.37 0.08
C VAL A 45 -7.99 7.06 0.85
N ARG A 46 -8.18 7.06 2.18
CA ARG A 46 -7.97 5.88 3.03
C ARG A 46 -8.80 4.65 2.58
N PRO A 47 -10.10 4.77 2.26
CA PRO A 47 -10.89 3.61 1.80
C PRO A 47 -10.34 3.02 0.49
N GLY A 48 -9.87 3.88 -0.42
CA GLY A 48 -9.27 3.47 -1.68
C GLY A 48 -7.95 2.72 -1.49
N ILE A 49 -7.08 3.21 -0.61
CA ILE A 49 -5.81 2.54 -0.28
C ILE A 49 -6.08 1.16 0.32
N ARG A 50 -6.97 1.05 1.30
CA ARG A 50 -7.31 -0.24 1.95
C ARG A 50 -7.79 -1.27 0.94
N LYS A 51 -8.71 -0.89 0.07
CA LYS A 51 -9.21 -1.78 -0.99
C LYS A 51 -8.11 -2.18 -1.97
N LEU A 52 -7.30 -1.20 -2.42
CA LEU A 52 -6.24 -1.44 -3.39
C LEU A 52 -5.18 -2.42 -2.87
N MET A 53 -4.75 -2.30 -1.62
CA MET A 53 -3.71 -3.18 -1.07
C MET A 53 -4.19 -4.63 -1.00
N VAL A 54 -5.44 -4.89 -0.57
CA VAL A 54 -6.03 -6.24 -0.59
C VAL A 54 -6.02 -6.81 -2.01
N GLN A 55 -6.46 -6.04 -3.00
CA GLN A 55 -6.45 -6.48 -4.40
C GLN A 55 -5.03 -6.80 -4.91
N ARG A 56 -4.02 -6.02 -4.49
CA ARG A 56 -2.62 -6.26 -4.88
C ARG A 56 -2.04 -7.48 -4.19
N ALA A 57 -2.35 -7.69 -2.91
CA ALA A 57 -1.92 -8.85 -2.15
C ALA A 57 -2.48 -10.14 -2.78
N VAL A 58 -3.79 -10.18 -3.05
CA VAL A 58 -4.44 -11.31 -3.75
C VAL A 58 -3.78 -11.59 -5.10
N LYS A 59 -3.55 -10.55 -5.91
CA LYS A 59 -2.93 -10.70 -7.23
C LYS A 59 -1.50 -11.25 -7.18
N ARG A 60 -0.77 -10.98 -6.09
CA ARG A 60 0.61 -11.43 -5.87
C ARG A 60 0.70 -12.69 -5.02
N GLU A 61 -0.45 -13.27 -4.65
CA GLU A 61 -0.55 -14.42 -3.76
C GLU A 61 0.12 -14.18 -2.39
N PHE A 62 0.10 -12.93 -1.93
CA PHE A 62 0.61 -12.53 -0.63
C PHE A 62 -0.50 -12.57 0.41
N LYS A 63 -0.17 -13.18 1.56
CA LYS A 63 -1.10 -13.30 2.68
C LYS A 63 -1.12 -12.05 3.57
N TYR A 64 -0.01 -11.33 3.68
CA TYR A 64 0.13 -10.24 4.65
C TYR A 64 0.38 -8.88 3.99
N ILE A 65 -0.44 -7.90 4.37
CA ILE A 65 -0.23 -6.48 4.02
C ILE A 65 0.59 -5.84 5.14
N THR A 66 1.89 -5.70 4.88
CA THR A 66 2.88 -5.12 5.79
C THR A 66 3.23 -3.68 5.41
N SER A 67 3.95 -2.96 6.28
CA SER A 67 4.43 -1.60 5.99
C SER A 67 5.33 -1.57 4.75
N ASP A 68 6.19 -2.58 4.59
CA ASP A 68 7.03 -2.72 3.39
C ASP A 68 6.21 -2.90 2.12
N PHE A 69 5.07 -3.60 2.22
CA PHE A 69 4.18 -3.81 1.07
C PHE A 69 3.62 -2.48 0.57
N LEU A 70 3.23 -1.61 1.52
CA LEU A 70 2.75 -0.26 1.20
C LEU A 70 3.84 0.55 0.48
N THR A 71 5.09 0.42 0.92
CA THR A 71 6.24 1.10 0.29
C THR A 71 6.46 0.58 -1.13
N GLU A 72 6.46 -0.74 -1.33
CA GLU A 72 6.63 -1.36 -2.65
C GLU A 72 5.56 -0.88 -3.63
N ILE A 73 4.28 -1.00 -3.27
CA ILE A 73 3.17 -0.60 -4.14
C ILE A 73 3.17 0.91 -4.40
N ARG A 74 3.52 1.73 -3.42
CA ARG A 74 3.70 3.18 -3.61
C ARG A 74 4.79 3.46 -4.64
N ASN A 75 5.96 2.85 -4.50
CA ASN A 75 7.11 3.09 -5.38
C ASN A 75 6.79 2.71 -6.82
N GLU A 76 6.16 1.56 -7.04
CA GLU A 76 5.68 1.14 -8.36
C GLU A 76 4.71 2.17 -8.96
N SER A 77 3.73 2.61 -8.16
CA SER A 77 2.73 3.59 -8.59
C SER A 77 3.38 4.92 -8.96
N MET A 78 4.34 5.39 -8.17
CA MET A 78 5.12 6.60 -8.45
C MET A 78 5.95 6.48 -9.72
N MET A 79 6.55 5.32 -9.99
CA MET A 79 7.29 5.09 -11.25
C MET A 79 6.36 5.14 -12.46
N LEU A 80 5.19 4.51 -12.39
CA LEU A 80 4.20 4.53 -13.47
C LEU A 80 3.69 5.95 -13.74
N VAL A 81 3.35 6.68 -12.68
CA VAL A 81 2.94 8.08 -12.77
C VAL A 81 4.06 8.93 -13.36
N SER A 82 5.30 8.79 -12.91
CA SER A 82 6.44 9.56 -13.42
C SER A 82 6.68 9.31 -14.91
N LYS A 83 6.59 8.06 -15.36
CA LYS A 83 6.68 7.72 -16.79
C LYS A 83 5.57 8.40 -17.60
N ARG A 84 4.36 8.43 -17.05
CA ARG A 84 3.18 9.01 -17.70
C ARG A 84 3.24 10.55 -17.78
N VAL A 85 3.68 11.21 -16.69
CA VAL A 85 3.90 12.67 -16.65
C VAL A 85 4.88 13.10 -17.74
N LYS A 86 6.02 12.41 -17.85
CA LYS A 86 7.01 12.66 -18.90
C LYS A 86 6.45 12.42 -20.30
N GLN A 87 5.63 11.38 -20.50
CA GLN A 87 4.99 11.10 -21.79
C GLN A 87 4.06 12.24 -22.24
N PHE A 88 3.41 12.94 -21.31
CA PHE A 88 2.57 14.09 -21.61
C PHE A 88 3.33 15.41 -21.77
N GLY A 89 4.66 15.41 -21.65
CA GLY A 89 5.49 16.60 -21.78
C GLY A 89 5.59 17.48 -20.52
N PHE A 90 5.15 16.97 -19.37
CA PHE A 90 5.34 17.64 -18.08
C PHE A 90 6.71 17.29 -17.48
N GLU A 91 7.34 18.26 -16.83
CA GLU A 91 8.71 18.13 -16.31
C GLU A 91 8.76 17.55 -14.88
N GLU A 92 7.78 17.88 -14.03
CA GLU A 92 7.78 17.51 -12.61
C GLU A 92 6.39 17.07 -12.13
N LEU A 93 6.38 16.13 -11.18
CA LEU A 93 5.22 15.78 -10.37
C LEU A 93 5.34 16.47 -9.01
N SER A 94 4.40 17.36 -8.66
CA SER A 94 4.35 18.01 -7.35
C SER A 94 3.21 17.48 -6.47
N MET A 95 3.40 17.52 -5.15
CA MET A 95 2.40 17.11 -4.16
C MET A 95 1.67 18.29 -3.50
N GLY A 96 1.93 19.54 -3.93
CA GLY A 96 1.35 20.75 -3.33
C GLY A 96 -0.18 20.80 -3.39
N ALA A 97 -0.80 20.05 -4.30
CA ALA A 97 -2.25 19.93 -4.38
C ALA A 97 -2.88 19.22 -3.15
N PHE A 98 -2.09 18.52 -2.34
CA PHE A 98 -2.55 17.80 -1.16
C PHE A 98 -2.33 18.55 0.16
N GLU A 99 -1.76 19.77 0.15
CA GLU A 99 -1.50 20.57 1.35
C GLU A 99 -2.76 21.33 1.87
N VAL A 100 -3.89 21.25 1.16
CA VAL A 100 -5.12 22.05 1.42
C VAL A 100 -6.16 21.26 2.25
N ALA A 101 -5.75 20.37 3.15
CA ALA A 101 -6.67 19.55 3.96
C ALA A 101 -6.54 19.78 5.46
#